data_AF-A0A8T6A453-F1
#
_entry.id   AF-A0A8T6A453-F1
#
_cell.length_a   1.000
_cell.length_b   1.000
_cell.length_c   1.000
_cell.angle_alpha   90.00
_cell.angle_beta   90.00
_cell.angle_gamma   90.00
#
_symmetry.space_group_name_H-M   'P 1'
#
loop_
_entity.id
_entity.type
_entity.pdbx_description
1 polymer ?
#
loop_
_entity_poly.entity_id
_entity_poly.type
_entity_poly.pdbx_seq_one_letter_code
_entity_poly.pdbx_strand_id
1 'polypeptide(L)'
;IDLLSSDEIASAVKIIDNLSTWQKFSALSTERKKRLVYEKYDAQLSLLLLGLINSPNIKTKIKQQTDLIYSNPDHKKSVFCICICEVANVEPTSSLVSEISGTNAIYHTSLRNSPPFNQIFKVNGATIKSKSSILSLSLLNNTFSDIYVRDVLLEIVERTDSIKDQDIEIKKIFKALLRFHIVERILPKNQSALDRYYEQLKYRCTWLMDSPHYWVQYAMCRLSFSDYNRAQNYLTNAYQKAETKKGSYHTDNIDTQQARLYLNQCLDHNNSSECYKLFDKAHALLVKLPNEGRKFRQVLLYKKVFDLKYQNFSKKNKTDFEQACKKLLDQTKPDNVYPINTNMGRFITSAEEALIEILNTIMLERT
;
A
#
# COMPACT_ATOMS: atom_id res chain seq x y z
N ILE A 1 2.25 -11.46 -8.57
CA ILE A 1 2.85 -12.60 -7.83
C ILE A 1 2.54 -12.54 -6.31
N ASP A 2 2.12 -11.41 -5.72
CA ASP A 2 1.98 -11.33 -4.26
C ASP A 2 0.66 -11.87 -3.66
N LEU A 3 -0.48 -11.75 -4.37
CA LEU A 3 -1.75 -12.33 -3.89
C LEU A 3 -1.78 -13.85 -4.11
N LEU A 4 -2.41 -14.58 -3.21
CA LEU A 4 -2.55 -16.04 -3.23
C LEU A 4 -4.01 -16.40 -3.56
N SER A 5 -4.21 -17.30 -4.51
CA SER A 5 -5.50 -17.97 -4.70
C SER A 5 -5.82 -18.90 -3.53
N SER A 6 -7.07 -19.39 -3.44
CA SER A 6 -7.47 -20.34 -2.40
C SER A 6 -6.58 -21.59 -2.35
N ASP A 7 -6.17 -22.11 -3.51
CA ASP A 7 -5.28 -23.28 -3.62
C ASP A 7 -3.84 -22.95 -3.23
N GLU A 8 -3.35 -21.77 -3.62
CA GLU A 8 -2.03 -21.27 -3.20
C GLU A 8 -1.97 -21.04 -1.68
N ILE A 9 -3.05 -20.55 -1.06
CA ILE A 9 -3.18 -20.44 0.40
C ILE A 9 -3.09 -21.83 1.05
N ALA A 10 -3.83 -22.81 0.53
CA ALA A 10 -3.81 -24.18 1.07
C ALA A 10 -2.40 -24.80 1.01
N SER A 11 -1.69 -24.56 -0.10
CA SER A 11 -0.30 -25.00 -0.31
C SER A 11 0.67 -24.31 0.63
N ALA A 12 0.55 -22.99 0.78
CA ALA A 12 1.37 -22.21 1.70
C ALA A 12 1.19 -22.67 3.15
N VAL A 13 -0.06 -22.95 3.57
CA VAL A 13 -0.34 -23.45 4.92
C VAL A 13 0.36 -24.78 5.19
N LYS A 14 0.31 -25.71 4.22
CA LYS A 14 0.97 -27.02 4.30
C LYS A 14 2.49 -26.89 4.40
N ILE A 15 3.09 -25.99 3.63
CA ILE A 15 4.55 -25.73 3.68
C ILE A 15 4.95 -25.20 5.07
N ILE A 16 4.21 -24.21 5.59
CA ILE A 16 4.52 -23.57 6.87
C ILE A 16 4.32 -24.57 8.04
N ASP A 17 3.32 -25.47 7.93
CA ASP A 17 3.11 -26.58 8.86
C ASP A 17 4.31 -27.53 8.86
N ASN A 18 4.78 -27.95 7.69
CA ASN A 18 5.96 -28.82 7.56
C ASN A 18 7.23 -28.18 8.13
N LEU A 19 7.37 -26.85 8.00
CA LEU A 19 8.48 -26.08 8.55
C LEU A 19 8.31 -25.77 10.05
N SER A 20 7.17 -26.12 10.67
CA SER A 20 6.84 -25.82 12.06
C SER A 20 6.96 -24.33 12.43
N THR A 21 6.70 -23.44 11.47
CA THR A 21 6.94 -21.99 11.61
C THR A 21 5.72 -21.19 12.07
N TRP A 22 4.54 -21.83 12.23
CA TRP A 22 3.29 -21.19 12.68
C TRP A 22 3.28 -20.70 14.13
N GLN A 23 4.12 -21.28 14.98
CA GLN A 23 4.26 -20.96 16.40
C GLN A 23 2.93 -20.83 17.16
N LYS A 24 2.50 -19.61 17.51
CA LYS A 24 1.24 -19.36 18.24
C LYS A 24 0.00 -19.81 17.47
N PHE A 25 0.13 -20.04 16.18
CA PHE A 25 -0.91 -20.56 15.32
C PHE A 25 -0.73 -22.05 15.00
N SER A 26 0.32 -22.71 15.51
CA SER A 26 0.58 -24.13 15.25
C SER A 26 -0.60 -25.01 15.66
N ALA A 27 -1.25 -24.67 16.78
CA ALA A 27 -2.42 -25.38 17.30
C ALA A 27 -3.74 -25.08 16.55
N LEU A 28 -3.76 -24.13 15.61
CA LEU A 28 -4.96 -23.86 14.82
C LEU A 28 -5.20 -24.97 13.79
N SER A 29 -6.47 -25.28 13.54
CA SER A 29 -6.86 -26.15 12.43
C SER A 29 -6.48 -25.55 11.09
N THR A 30 -6.31 -26.40 10.07
CA THR A 30 -5.97 -25.99 8.70
C THR A 30 -6.94 -24.92 8.16
N GLU A 31 -8.24 -25.07 8.39
CA GLU A 31 -9.25 -24.08 7.96
C GLU A 31 -9.11 -22.74 8.67
N ARG A 32 -8.78 -22.73 9.97
CA ARG A 32 -8.51 -21.49 10.69
C ARG A 32 -7.22 -20.82 10.23
N LYS A 33 -6.19 -21.60 9.86
CA LYS A 33 -4.95 -21.09 9.28
C LYS A 33 -5.19 -20.46 7.91
N LYS A 34 -5.95 -21.12 7.03
CA LYS A 34 -6.38 -20.55 5.73
C LYS A 34 -7.14 -19.23 5.91
N ARG A 35 -8.12 -19.21 6.81
CA ARG A 35 -8.89 -18.00 7.13
C ARG A 35 -7.99 -16.88 7.66
N LEU A 36 -7.02 -17.22 8.51
CA LEU A 36 -6.04 -16.26 9.01
C LEU A 36 -5.18 -15.67 7.88
N VAL A 37 -4.76 -16.48 6.89
CA VAL A 37 -4.05 -15.97 5.71
C VAL A 37 -4.94 -15.01 4.90
N TYR A 38 -6.21 -15.35 4.75
CA TYR A 38 -7.16 -14.54 4.00
C TYR A 38 -7.48 -13.20 4.70
N GLU A 39 -7.90 -13.26 5.96
CA GLU A 39 -8.42 -12.10 6.69
C GLU A 39 -7.33 -11.20 7.28
N LYS A 40 -6.24 -11.80 7.80
CA LYS A 40 -5.22 -11.04 8.54
C LYS A 40 -4.06 -10.60 7.64
N TYR A 41 -3.74 -11.40 6.63
CA TYR A 41 -2.64 -11.13 5.72
C TYR A 41 -3.14 -10.78 4.31
N ASP A 42 -4.44 -10.47 4.15
CA ASP A 42 -5.08 -10.04 2.90
C ASP A 42 -4.80 -10.98 1.71
N ALA A 43 -4.64 -12.27 1.98
CA ALA A 43 -4.19 -13.27 1.00
C ALA A 43 -2.87 -12.90 0.30
N GLN A 44 -1.99 -12.11 0.92
CA GLN A 44 -0.68 -11.74 0.36
C GLN A 44 0.43 -12.61 0.94
N LEU A 45 1.22 -13.23 0.05
CA LEU A 45 2.38 -14.03 0.43
C LEU A 45 3.40 -13.18 1.19
N SER A 46 3.62 -11.95 0.75
CA SER A 46 4.49 -11.02 1.47
C SER A 46 4.00 -10.79 2.90
N LEU A 47 2.75 -10.40 3.13
CA LEU A 47 2.23 -10.17 4.48
C LEU A 47 2.30 -11.43 5.37
N LEU A 48 2.07 -12.61 4.79
CA LEU A 48 2.23 -13.89 5.48
C LEU A 48 3.67 -14.13 5.91
N LEU A 49 4.63 -14.03 4.98
CA LEU A 49 6.06 -14.19 5.27
C LEU A 49 6.57 -13.15 6.27
N LEU A 50 6.10 -11.90 6.17
CA LEU A 50 6.40 -10.85 7.14
C LEU A 50 5.87 -11.22 8.53
N GLY A 51 4.66 -11.80 8.59
CA GLY A 51 4.07 -12.35 9.81
C GLY A 51 4.94 -13.43 10.46
N LEU A 52 5.57 -14.30 9.65
CA LEU A 52 6.46 -15.36 10.12
C LEU A 52 7.81 -14.83 10.62
N ILE A 53 8.43 -13.88 9.90
CA ILE A 53 9.66 -13.20 10.35
C ILE A 53 9.41 -12.47 11.68
N ASN A 54 8.20 -11.96 11.87
CA ASN A 54 7.79 -11.28 13.10
C ASN A 54 7.55 -12.22 14.30
N SER A 55 7.90 -13.50 14.20
CA SER A 55 7.90 -14.42 15.33
C SER A 55 8.87 -14.02 16.45
N PRO A 56 8.59 -14.31 17.75
CA PRO A 56 9.45 -13.89 18.86
C PRO A 56 10.91 -14.34 18.73
N ASN A 57 11.17 -15.59 18.35
CA ASN A 57 12.54 -16.10 18.22
C ASN A 57 13.34 -15.42 17.10
N ILE A 58 12.71 -15.20 15.93
CA ILE A 58 13.36 -14.50 14.82
C ILE A 58 13.56 -13.02 15.17
N LYS A 59 12.56 -12.39 15.79
CA LYS A 59 12.67 -11.02 16.31
C LYS A 59 13.82 -10.87 17.30
N THR A 60 13.97 -11.79 18.25
CA THR A 60 15.07 -11.75 19.23
C THR A 60 16.43 -11.87 18.54
N LYS A 61 16.58 -12.79 17.59
CA LYS A 61 17.83 -12.93 16.81
C LYS A 61 18.15 -11.68 16.01
N ILE A 62 17.17 -11.13 15.29
CA ILE A 62 17.32 -9.89 14.53
C ILE A 62 17.70 -8.75 15.48
N LYS A 63 16.98 -8.62 16.61
CA LYS A 63 17.21 -7.58 17.62
C LYS A 63 18.64 -7.61 18.16
N GLN A 64 19.15 -8.79 18.51
CA GLN A 64 20.52 -8.95 18.98
C GLN A 64 21.55 -8.43 17.97
N GLN A 65 21.36 -8.74 16.68
CA GLN A 65 22.26 -8.24 15.64
C GLN A 65 22.10 -6.73 15.42
N THR A 66 20.86 -6.24 15.38
CA THR A 66 20.60 -4.81 15.18
C THR A 66 21.06 -3.96 16.35
N ASP A 67 20.92 -4.40 17.59
CA ASP A 67 21.35 -3.64 18.77
C ASP A 67 22.88 -3.42 18.72
N LEU A 68 23.65 -4.41 18.26
CA LEU A 68 25.10 -4.27 18.03
C LEU A 68 25.41 -3.28 16.90
N ILE A 69 24.72 -3.37 15.76
CA ILE A 69 24.94 -2.47 14.62
C ILE A 69 24.53 -1.03 14.97
N TYR A 70 23.42 -0.86 15.67
CA TYR A 70 22.78 0.42 15.94
C TYR A 70 23.46 1.20 17.07
N SER A 71 24.42 0.59 17.77
CA SER A 71 25.31 1.29 18.70
C SER A 71 26.04 2.46 18.03
N ASN A 72 26.30 2.36 16.72
CA ASN A 72 26.80 3.46 15.90
C ASN A 72 25.62 4.08 15.10
N PRO A 73 25.30 5.37 15.29
CA PRO A 73 24.21 6.05 14.59
C PRO A 73 24.33 6.06 13.06
N ASP A 74 25.54 6.15 12.52
CA ASP A 74 25.77 6.15 11.08
C ASP A 74 25.61 4.75 10.48
N HIS A 75 26.01 3.71 11.23
CA HIS A 75 25.72 2.33 10.85
C HIS A 75 24.21 2.07 10.84
N LYS A 76 23.49 2.54 11.88
CA LYS A 76 22.03 2.48 11.95
C LYS A 76 21.38 3.15 10.74
N LYS A 77 21.84 4.35 10.39
CA LYS A 77 21.32 5.11 9.24
C LYS A 77 21.62 4.41 7.91
N SER A 78 22.80 3.80 7.78
CA SER A 78 23.17 3.01 6.60
C SER A 78 22.26 1.78 6.43
N VAL A 79 21.99 1.05 7.52
CA VAL A 79 21.04 -0.07 7.52
C VAL A 79 19.65 0.37 7.10
N PHE A 80 19.16 1.49 7.66
CA PHE A 80 17.88 2.07 7.29
C PHE A 80 17.81 2.35 5.78
N CYS A 81 18.84 3.00 5.23
CA CYS A 81 18.90 3.38 3.82
C CYS A 81 18.98 2.17 2.86
N ILE A 82 19.70 1.10 3.23
CA ILE A 82 19.67 -0.17 2.49
C ILE A 82 18.23 -0.68 2.39
N CYS A 83 17.50 -0.68 3.51
CA CYS A 83 16.12 -1.16 3.55
C CYS A 83 15.19 -0.29 2.69
N ILE A 84 15.40 1.03 2.67
CA ILE A 84 14.63 1.96 1.83
C ILE A 84 14.85 1.69 0.34
N CYS A 85 16.10 1.46 -0.10
CA CYS A 85 16.38 1.08 -1.48
C CYS A 85 15.55 -0.14 -1.90
N GLU A 86 15.57 -1.20 -1.08
CA GLU A 86 14.85 -2.43 -1.40
C GLU A 86 13.33 -2.25 -1.40
N VAL A 87 12.77 -1.49 -0.45
CA VAL A 87 11.32 -1.17 -0.43
C VAL A 87 10.92 -0.31 -1.63
N ALA A 88 11.82 0.57 -2.10
CA ALA A 88 11.65 1.34 -3.32
C ALA A 88 11.88 0.52 -4.61
N ASN A 89 12.22 -0.76 -4.49
CA ASN A 89 12.57 -1.66 -5.59
C ASN A 89 13.77 -1.13 -6.41
N VAL A 90 14.78 -0.64 -5.69
CA VAL A 90 16.05 -0.16 -6.22
C VAL A 90 17.17 -1.00 -5.63
N GLU A 91 18.14 -1.40 -6.44
CA GLU A 91 19.27 -2.18 -5.94
C GLU A 91 20.17 -1.33 -5.03
N PRO A 92 20.33 -1.70 -3.75
CA PRO A 92 21.21 -0.99 -2.83
C PRO A 92 22.69 -1.18 -3.24
N THR A 93 23.29 -0.13 -3.76
CA THR A 93 24.75 -0.01 -3.92
C THR A 93 25.34 0.84 -2.81
N SER A 94 26.65 0.70 -2.61
CA SER A 94 27.39 1.44 -1.58
C SER A 94 27.32 2.95 -1.80
N SER A 95 27.47 3.38 -3.06
CA SER A 95 27.36 4.80 -3.44
C SER A 95 25.96 5.32 -3.19
N LEU A 96 24.93 4.60 -3.66
CA LEU A 96 23.55 5.01 -3.47
C LEU A 96 23.16 5.11 -1.99
N VAL A 97 23.56 4.11 -1.18
CA VAL A 97 23.29 4.12 0.28
C VAL A 97 24.01 5.29 0.94
N SER A 98 25.25 5.56 0.57
CA SER A 98 26.02 6.68 1.11
C SER A 98 25.37 8.03 0.76
N GLU A 99 24.96 8.19 -0.50
CA GLU A 99 24.33 9.39 -1.02
C GLU A 99 23.00 9.69 -0.33
N ILE A 100 22.09 8.72 -0.23
CA ILE A 100 20.79 8.97 0.41
C ILE A 100 20.90 9.09 1.94
N SER A 101 21.86 8.39 2.57
CA SER A 101 22.06 8.44 4.03
C SER A 101 22.77 9.71 4.49
N GLY A 102 23.61 10.31 3.62
CA GLY A 102 24.49 11.42 3.98
C GLY A 102 25.65 11.01 4.88
N THR A 103 26.02 9.73 4.92
CA THR A 103 27.19 9.22 5.66
C THR A 103 27.97 8.21 4.80
N ASN A 104 29.27 8.10 5.06
CA ASN A 104 30.17 7.15 4.41
C ASN A 104 30.32 5.83 5.17
N ALA A 105 29.57 5.63 6.26
CA ALA A 105 29.65 4.44 7.10
C ALA A 105 29.48 3.11 6.35
N ILE A 106 28.74 3.12 5.24
CA ILE A 106 28.57 1.95 4.40
C ILE A 106 29.87 1.46 3.74
N TYR A 107 30.91 2.30 3.67
CA TYR A 107 32.25 1.92 3.18
C TYR A 107 33.16 1.41 4.28
N HIS A 108 32.81 1.61 5.56
CA HIS A 108 33.67 1.24 6.66
C HIS A 108 33.77 -0.29 6.79
N THR A 109 34.99 -0.79 6.94
CA THR A 109 35.26 -2.22 7.20
C THR A 109 34.64 -2.66 8.52
N SER A 110 34.56 -1.77 9.50
CA SER A 110 33.90 -2.00 10.80
C SER A 110 32.41 -2.33 10.67
N LEU A 111 31.73 -1.87 9.61
CA LEU A 111 30.35 -2.26 9.32
C LEU A 111 30.33 -3.51 8.43
N ARG A 112 30.98 -3.44 7.27
CA ARG A 112 30.90 -4.49 6.23
C ARG A 112 31.43 -5.84 6.65
N ASN A 113 32.49 -5.87 7.44
CA ASN A 113 33.11 -7.12 7.88
C ASN A 113 32.55 -7.59 9.23
N SER A 114 31.64 -6.81 9.84
CA SER A 114 31.06 -7.19 11.12
C SER A 114 30.17 -8.44 10.97
N PRO A 115 30.32 -9.46 11.84
CA PRO A 115 29.44 -10.62 11.84
C PRO A 115 27.95 -10.25 11.96
N PRO A 116 27.53 -9.27 12.80
CA PRO A 116 26.13 -8.87 12.87
C PRO A 116 25.55 -8.36 11.57
N PHE A 117 26.29 -7.51 10.84
CA PHE A 117 25.84 -6.99 9.55
C PHE A 117 25.71 -8.10 8.51
N ASN A 118 26.72 -8.98 8.42
CA ASN A 118 26.75 -10.10 7.47
C ASN A 118 25.75 -11.22 7.81
N GLN A 119 25.16 -11.22 9.00
CA GLN A 119 24.02 -12.09 9.31
C GLN A 119 22.74 -11.61 8.65
N ILE A 120 22.56 -10.30 8.47
CA ILE A 120 21.34 -9.67 7.94
C ILE A 120 21.46 -9.41 6.42
N PHE A 121 22.64 -8.95 5.98
CA PHE A 121 22.92 -8.53 4.61
C PHE A 121 23.97 -9.41 3.93
N LYS A 122 23.91 -9.48 2.60
CA LYS A 122 24.93 -10.05 1.71
C LYS A 122 25.65 -8.89 1.03
N VAL A 123 26.96 -8.85 1.17
CA VAL A 123 27.82 -7.86 0.51
C VAL A 123 28.53 -8.53 -0.66
N ASN A 124 28.23 -8.07 -1.88
CA ASN A 124 28.85 -8.54 -3.11
C ASN A 124 29.47 -7.33 -3.83
N GLY A 125 30.75 -7.08 -3.59
CA GLY A 125 31.45 -5.90 -4.08
C GLY A 125 30.79 -4.61 -3.59
N ALA A 126 30.22 -3.83 -4.52
CA ALA A 126 29.51 -2.60 -4.21
C ALA A 126 28.02 -2.82 -3.85
N THR A 127 27.45 -3.99 -4.13
CA THR A 127 26.02 -4.28 -3.90
C THR A 127 25.77 -4.89 -2.52
N ILE A 128 24.69 -4.49 -1.87
CA ILE A 128 24.42 -4.82 -0.46
C ILE A 128 22.95 -5.19 -0.27
N LYS A 129 22.61 -6.47 -0.43
CA LYS A 129 21.21 -6.92 -0.38
C LYS A 129 20.88 -7.57 0.95
N SER A 130 19.65 -7.40 1.42
CA SER A 130 19.13 -8.22 2.52
C SER A 130 19.12 -9.70 2.11
N LYS A 131 19.25 -10.60 3.08
CA LYS A 131 19.19 -12.05 2.80
C LYS A 131 17.82 -12.54 2.34
N SER A 132 16.77 -11.74 2.50
CA SER A 132 15.41 -12.03 2.05
C SER A 132 14.69 -10.72 1.76
N SER A 133 13.95 -10.64 0.65
CA SER A 133 13.24 -9.45 0.18
C SER A 133 12.29 -8.83 1.20
N ILE A 134 11.86 -9.59 2.20
CA ILE A 134 10.93 -9.14 3.24
C ILE A 134 11.60 -8.78 4.56
N LEU A 135 12.88 -9.08 4.69
CA LEU A 135 13.67 -8.72 5.86
C LEU A 135 13.80 -7.21 5.98
N SER A 136 14.06 -6.49 4.89
CA SER A 136 14.15 -5.02 4.90
C SER A 136 12.89 -4.34 5.41
N LEU A 137 11.71 -4.79 4.95
CA LEU A 137 10.44 -4.28 5.47
C LEU A 137 10.25 -4.66 6.95
N SER A 138 10.64 -5.87 7.35
CA SER A 138 10.59 -6.28 8.76
C SER A 138 11.50 -5.44 9.65
N LEU A 139 12.70 -5.06 9.18
CA LEU A 139 13.63 -4.21 9.92
C LEU A 139 13.02 -2.83 10.13
N LEU A 140 12.52 -2.22 9.05
CA LEU A 140 11.85 -0.92 9.09
C LEU A 140 10.69 -0.90 10.09
N ASN A 141 9.83 -1.92 10.08
CA ASN A 141 8.61 -1.95 10.86
C ASN A 141 8.81 -2.32 12.34
N ASN A 142 9.96 -2.90 12.72
CA ASN A 142 10.11 -3.51 14.05
C ASN A 142 11.39 -3.14 14.81
N THR A 143 12.40 -2.57 14.14
CA THR A 143 13.70 -2.31 14.78
C THR A 143 14.00 -0.83 14.96
N PHE A 144 13.21 0.05 14.32
CA PHE A 144 13.29 1.49 14.45
C PHE A 144 12.03 2.03 15.15
N SER A 145 12.17 3.15 15.87
CA SER A 145 11.02 3.85 16.43
C SER A 145 10.30 4.64 15.34
N ASP A 146 8.99 4.81 15.46
CA ASP A 146 8.19 5.56 14.47
C ASP A 146 8.69 7.00 14.27
N ILE A 147 9.20 7.63 15.32
CA ILE A 147 9.83 8.96 15.27
C ILE A 147 11.08 8.92 14.39
N TYR A 148 11.98 7.96 14.64
CA TYR A 148 13.20 7.80 13.85
C TYR A 148 12.88 7.52 12.37
N VAL A 149 11.94 6.61 12.11
CA VAL A 149 11.52 6.27 10.74
C VAL A 149 11.00 7.52 10.03
N ARG A 150 10.06 8.27 10.63
CA ARG A 150 9.51 9.50 10.06
C ARG A 150 10.61 10.52 9.73
N ASP A 151 11.49 10.80 10.70
CA ASP A 151 12.48 11.86 10.57
C ASP A 151 13.53 11.50 9.51
N VAL A 152 14.02 10.25 9.49
CA VAL A 152 14.99 9.80 8.49
C VAL A 152 14.36 9.70 7.10
N LEU A 153 13.08 9.33 6.97
CA LEU A 153 12.38 9.38 5.68
C LEU A 153 12.32 10.82 5.14
N LEU A 154 12.01 11.80 5.98
CA LEU A 154 11.98 13.22 5.60
C LEU A 154 13.37 13.72 5.18
N GLU A 155 14.41 13.35 5.92
CA GLU A 155 15.79 13.67 5.56
C GLU A 155 16.21 13.07 4.21
N ILE A 156 15.80 11.83 3.91
CA ILE A 156 16.09 11.20 2.61
C ILE A 156 15.37 11.96 1.50
N VAL A 157 14.10 12.30 1.67
CA VAL A 157 13.35 13.05 0.65
C VAL A 157 13.99 14.42 0.41
N GLU A 158 14.27 15.18 1.46
CA GLU A 158 14.91 16.50 1.36
C GLU A 158 16.28 16.42 0.68
N ARG A 159 17.10 15.44 1.05
CA ARG A 159 18.41 15.22 0.42
C ARG A 159 18.27 14.85 -1.05
N THR A 160 17.41 13.90 -1.38
CA THR A 160 17.23 13.46 -2.76
C THR A 160 16.63 14.53 -3.65
N ASP A 161 15.74 15.38 -3.14
CA ASP A 161 15.20 16.56 -3.83
C ASP A 161 16.28 17.60 -4.14
N SER A 162 17.25 17.79 -3.24
CA SER A 162 18.34 18.77 -3.38
C SER A 162 19.37 18.43 -4.47
N ILE A 163 19.39 17.17 -4.93
CA ILE A 163 20.29 16.71 -6.00
C ILE A 163 19.72 17.20 -7.34
N LYS A 164 20.51 17.99 -8.09
CA LYS A 164 20.08 18.55 -9.38
C LYS A 164 19.96 17.48 -10.46
N ASP A 165 21.04 16.74 -10.68
CA ASP A 165 21.13 15.69 -11.69
C ASP A 165 20.90 14.33 -11.04
N GLN A 166 19.66 14.09 -10.59
CA GLN A 166 19.34 12.82 -9.95
C GLN A 166 19.43 11.67 -10.96
N ASP A 167 20.23 10.67 -10.59
CA ASP A 167 20.22 9.36 -11.20
C ASP A 167 18.83 8.72 -11.13
N ILE A 168 18.57 7.76 -12.02
CA ILE A 168 17.26 7.10 -12.16
C ILE A 168 16.86 6.43 -10.84
N GLU A 169 17.82 5.84 -10.14
CA GLU A 169 17.70 5.16 -8.85
C GLU A 169 17.24 6.12 -7.75
N ILE A 170 17.87 7.31 -7.68
CA ILE A 170 17.51 8.36 -6.72
C ILE A 170 16.09 8.87 -7.00
N LYS A 171 15.77 9.14 -8.27
CA LYS A 171 14.42 9.53 -8.69
C LYS A 171 13.37 8.48 -8.30
N LYS A 172 13.69 7.18 -8.40
CA LYS A 172 12.81 6.09 -7.99
C LYS A 172 12.58 6.10 -6.48
N ILE A 173 13.65 6.25 -5.68
CA ILE A 173 13.55 6.35 -4.22
C ILE A 173 12.71 7.55 -3.81
N PHE A 174 13.03 8.74 -4.32
CA PHE A 174 12.29 9.96 -4.06
C PHE A 174 10.79 9.79 -4.34
N LYS A 175 10.43 9.35 -5.56
CA LYS A 175 9.04 9.08 -5.94
C LYS A 175 8.39 7.99 -5.08
N ALA A 176 9.14 6.98 -4.64
CA ALA A 176 8.61 5.94 -3.77
C ALA A 176 8.20 6.52 -2.41
N LEU A 177 9.02 7.38 -1.82
CA LEU A 177 8.76 7.97 -0.51
C LEU A 177 7.64 9.01 -0.51
N LEU A 178 7.29 9.59 -1.67
CA LEU A 178 6.09 10.44 -1.78
C LEU A 178 4.78 9.63 -1.74
N ARG A 179 4.80 8.33 -2.08
CA ARG A 179 3.59 7.52 -2.26
C ARG A 179 3.08 6.93 -0.94
N PHE A 180 1.81 7.19 -0.62
CA PHE A 180 1.16 6.78 0.62
C PHE A 180 1.29 5.30 0.90
N HIS A 181 0.98 4.44 -0.07
CA HIS A 181 1.04 2.99 0.13
C HIS A 181 2.46 2.48 0.42
N ILE A 182 3.52 3.20 0.05
CA ILE A 182 4.89 2.82 0.40
C ILE A 182 5.16 3.22 1.85
N VAL A 183 4.87 4.47 2.21
CA VAL A 183 5.09 4.98 3.56
C VAL A 183 4.24 4.25 4.60
N GLU A 184 2.98 3.93 4.27
CA GLU A 184 2.06 3.13 5.09
C GLU A 184 2.61 1.72 5.35
N ARG A 185 3.28 1.10 4.38
CA ARG A 185 3.92 -0.22 4.58
C ARG A 185 5.09 -0.15 5.56
N ILE A 186 5.83 0.96 5.56
CA ILE A 186 7.00 1.22 6.43
C ILE A 186 6.58 1.62 7.85
N LEU A 187 5.52 2.43 7.97
CA LEU A 187 4.93 2.91 9.23
C LEU A 187 3.52 2.33 9.40
N PRO A 188 3.37 0.99 9.53
CA PRO A 188 2.05 0.40 9.61
C PRO A 188 1.34 0.85 10.89
N LYS A 189 0.14 1.42 10.74
CA LYS A 189 -0.83 1.66 11.84
C LYS A 189 -0.50 2.80 12.80
N ASN A 190 0.45 3.69 12.50
CA ASN A 190 0.63 4.93 13.26
C ASN A 190 0.09 6.15 12.49
N GLN A 191 -1.20 6.44 12.70
CA GLN A 191 -1.89 7.59 12.11
C GLN A 191 -1.14 8.90 12.34
N SER A 192 -0.67 9.12 13.56
CA SER A 192 -0.02 10.36 13.94
C SER A 192 1.35 10.52 13.26
N ALA A 193 2.10 9.44 13.08
CA ALA A 193 3.36 9.46 12.33
C ALA A 193 3.14 9.72 10.84
N LEU A 194 2.17 9.05 10.23
CA LEU A 194 1.82 9.22 8.82
C LEU A 194 1.30 10.63 8.51
N ASP A 195 0.41 11.15 9.33
CA ASP A 195 -0.13 12.51 9.17
C ASP A 195 0.99 13.56 9.27
N ARG A 196 1.83 13.46 10.31
CA ARG A 196 2.98 14.36 10.48
C ARG A 196 4.00 14.24 9.36
N TYR A 197 4.21 13.05 8.81
CA TYR A 197 5.10 12.87 7.66
C TYR A 197 4.62 13.70 6.48
N TYR A 198 3.36 13.52 6.06
CA TYR A 198 2.81 14.27 4.92
C TYR A 198 2.68 15.77 5.20
N GLU A 199 2.35 16.16 6.43
CA GLU A 199 2.30 17.55 6.86
C GLU A 199 3.68 18.23 6.75
N GLN A 200 4.75 17.56 7.18
CA GLN A 200 6.11 18.11 7.11
C GLN A 200 6.69 18.08 5.70
N LEU A 201 6.30 17.10 4.87
CA LEU A 201 6.80 16.91 3.51
C LEU A 201 6.66 18.18 2.65
N LYS A 202 5.52 18.88 2.72
CA LYS A 202 5.27 20.11 1.97
C LYS A 202 6.11 21.31 2.41
N TYR A 203 6.69 21.28 3.61
CA TYR A 203 7.60 22.34 4.08
C TYR A 203 9.05 22.02 3.74
N ARG A 204 9.40 20.73 3.65
CA ARG A 204 10.73 20.24 3.24
C ARG A 204 10.93 20.37 1.73
N CYS A 205 9.91 20.05 0.95
CA CYS A 205 9.89 20.19 -0.51
C CYS A 205 8.73 21.10 -0.91
N THR A 206 8.95 22.41 -0.89
CA THR A 206 7.89 23.43 -1.01
C THR A 206 7.12 23.36 -2.32
N TRP A 207 7.76 22.93 -3.41
CA TRP A 207 7.13 22.73 -4.72
C TRP A 207 5.98 21.70 -4.69
N LEU A 208 5.95 20.80 -3.69
CA LEU A 208 4.88 19.82 -3.54
C LEU A 208 3.50 20.47 -3.30
N MET A 209 3.46 21.69 -2.76
CA MET A 209 2.19 22.41 -2.58
C MET A 209 1.48 22.69 -3.91
N ASP A 210 2.22 22.74 -5.03
CA ASP A 210 1.69 22.92 -6.38
C ASP A 210 1.54 21.61 -7.16
N SER A 211 1.79 20.48 -6.51
CA SER A 211 1.66 19.14 -7.09
C SER A 211 0.27 18.56 -6.82
N PRO A 212 -0.56 18.29 -7.84
CA PRO A 212 -1.83 17.60 -7.65
C PRO A 212 -1.64 16.21 -7.01
N HIS A 213 -0.56 15.52 -7.39
CA HIS A 213 -0.29 14.17 -6.92
C HIS A 213 0.03 14.12 -5.42
N TYR A 214 0.74 15.12 -4.88
CA TYR A 214 1.01 15.21 -3.45
C TYR A 214 -0.30 15.27 -2.65
N TRP A 215 -1.23 16.14 -3.07
CA TRP A 215 -2.54 16.27 -2.42
C TRP A 215 -3.36 14.98 -2.48
N VAL A 216 -3.28 14.22 -3.58
CA VAL A 216 -3.90 12.88 -3.66
C VAL A 216 -3.28 11.91 -2.63
N GLN A 217 -1.95 11.86 -2.52
CA GLN A 217 -1.30 10.98 -1.54
C GLN A 217 -1.67 11.38 -0.10
N TYR A 218 -1.77 12.67 0.18
CA TYR A 218 -2.18 13.13 1.51
C TYR A 218 -3.67 12.85 1.79
N ALA A 219 -4.54 12.96 0.77
CA ALA A 219 -5.93 12.53 0.88
C ALA A 219 -6.04 11.02 1.17
N MET A 220 -5.23 10.18 0.51
CA MET A 220 -5.17 8.74 0.80
C MET A 220 -4.80 8.45 2.26
N CYS A 221 -3.88 9.23 2.82
CA CYS A 221 -3.53 9.16 4.24
C CYS A 221 -4.70 9.53 5.16
N ARG A 222 -5.52 10.53 4.84
CA ARG A 222 -6.72 10.84 5.66
C ARG A 222 -7.81 9.78 5.50
N LEU A 223 -7.97 9.24 4.29
CA LEU A 223 -8.92 8.16 4.00
C LEU A 223 -8.62 6.88 4.76
N SER A 224 -7.34 6.52 4.99
CA SER A 224 -6.99 5.31 5.76
C SER A 224 -7.43 5.36 7.23
N PHE A 225 -7.79 6.54 7.73
CA PHE A 225 -8.28 6.76 9.09
C PHE A 225 -9.71 7.28 9.15
N SER A 226 -10.46 7.12 8.05
CA SER A 226 -11.85 7.57 7.93
C SER A 226 -12.08 9.07 8.20
N ASP A 227 -11.05 9.91 8.08
CA ASP A 227 -11.22 11.36 8.12
C ASP A 227 -11.62 11.88 6.74
N TYR A 228 -12.90 11.70 6.42
CA TYR A 228 -13.46 12.07 5.13
C TYR A 228 -13.49 13.57 4.90
N ASN A 229 -13.59 14.40 5.96
CA ASN A 229 -13.63 15.84 5.81
C ASN A 229 -12.29 16.38 5.28
N ARG A 230 -11.19 16.03 5.95
CA ARG A 230 -9.87 16.46 5.48
C ARG A 230 -9.48 15.79 4.17
N ALA A 231 -9.84 14.52 3.97
CA ALA A 231 -9.64 13.85 2.69
C ALA A 231 -10.32 14.58 1.54
N GLN A 232 -11.58 15.03 1.72
CA GLN A 232 -12.31 15.79 0.72
C GLN A 232 -11.62 17.12 0.42
N ASN A 233 -11.19 17.86 1.46
CA ASN A 233 -10.45 19.12 1.27
C ASN A 233 -9.17 18.92 0.46
N TYR A 234 -8.41 17.86 0.73
CA TYR A 234 -7.19 17.56 -0.01
C TYR A 234 -7.46 17.13 -1.46
N LEU A 235 -8.52 16.36 -1.73
CA LEU A 235 -8.92 16.04 -3.11
C LEU A 235 -9.41 17.29 -3.87
N THR A 236 -10.16 18.17 -3.22
CA THR A 236 -10.54 19.48 -3.80
C THR A 236 -9.30 20.29 -4.18
N ASN A 237 -8.32 20.38 -3.28
CA ASN A 237 -7.04 21.03 -3.59
C ASN A 237 -6.32 20.34 -4.76
N ALA A 238 -6.35 19.01 -4.83
CA ALA A 238 -5.75 18.28 -5.94
C ALA A 238 -6.39 18.65 -7.29
N TYR A 239 -7.73 18.74 -7.36
CA TYR A 239 -8.43 19.19 -8.57
C TYR A 239 -8.06 20.62 -8.95
N GLN A 240 -8.06 21.56 -7.99
CA GLN A 240 -7.65 22.94 -8.25
C GLN A 240 -6.22 23.02 -8.79
N LYS A 241 -5.28 22.28 -8.19
CA LYS A 241 -3.91 22.22 -8.67
C LYS A 241 -3.81 21.57 -10.05
N ALA A 242 -4.62 20.56 -10.37
CA ALA A 242 -4.66 19.95 -11.69
C ALA A 242 -5.16 20.92 -12.76
N GLU A 243 -6.18 21.73 -12.44
CA GLU A 243 -6.72 22.75 -13.34
C GLU A 243 -5.67 23.81 -13.71
N THR A 244 -4.82 24.21 -12.76
CA THR A 244 -3.72 25.15 -13.06
C THR A 244 -2.69 24.59 -14.07
N LYS A 245 -2.68 23.27 -14.32
CA LYS A 245 -1.85 22.64 -15.36
C LYS A 245 -2.46 22.70 -16.77
N LYS A 246 -3.59 23.40 -16.96
CA LYS A 246 -4.19 23.73 -18.27
C LYS A 246 -4.35 22.52 -19.20
N GLY A 247 -4.83 21.40 -18.66
CA GLY A 247 -5.09 20.17 -19.43
C GLY A 247 -3.88 19.24 -19.60
N SER A 248 -2.68 19.62 -19.14
CA SER A 248 -1.50 18.74 -19.19
C SER A 248 -1.47 17.66 -18.08
N TYR A 249 -2.52 17.58 -17.26
CA TYR A 249 -2.61 16.66 -16.13
C TYR A 249 -3.91 15.83 -16.21
N HIS A 250 -3.78 14.50 -16.16
CA HIS A 250 -4.91 13.58 -16.14
C HIS A 250 -5.42 13.37 -14.70
N THR A 251 -6.72 13.56 -14.48
CA THR A 251 -7.34 13.52 -13.15
C THR A 251 -7.67 12.12 -12.65
N ASP A 252 -7.43 11.06 -13.44
CA ASP A 252 -7.83 9.68 -13.16
C ASP A 252 -7.47 9.21 -11.74
N ASN A 253 -6.29 9.59 -11.23
CA ASN A 253 -5.88 9.26 -9.86
C ASN A 253 -6.70 10.00 -8.79
N ILE A 254 -7.06 11.26 -9.05
CA ILE A 254 -7.91 12.06 -8.18
C ILE A 254 -9.33 11.47 -8.20
N ASP A 255 -9.88 11.22 -9.38
CA ASP A 255 -11.20 10.64 -9.59
C ASP A 255 -11.34 9.26 -8.93
N THR A 256 -10.30 8.43 -9.02
CA THR A 256 -10.25 7.12 -8.35
C THR A 256 -10.36 7.27 -6.83
N GLN A 257 -9.60 8.18 -6.22
CA GLN A 257 -9.64 8.39 -4.77
C GLN A 257 -10.90 9.13 -4.31
N GLN A 258 -11.46 10.01 -5.14
CA GLN A 258 -12.73 10.71 -4.89
C GLN A 258 -13.90 9.72 -4.91
N ALA A 259 -13.93 8.78 -5.86
CA ALA A 259 -14.90 7.68 -5.86
C ALA A 259 -14.76 6.80 -4.60
N ARG A 260 -13.53 6.45 -4.23
CA ARG A 260 -13.25 5.72 -2.99
C ARG A 260 -13.76 6.47 -1.75
N LEU A 261 -13.55 7.78 -1.67
CA LEU A 261 -14.05 8.62 -0.58
C LEU A 261 -15.58 8.51 -0.47
N TYR A 262 -16.29 8.71 -1.58
CA TYR A 262 -17.74 8.64 -1.61
C TYR A 262 -18.28 7.26 -1.24
N LEU A 263 -17.63 6.17 -1.68
CA LEU A 263 -18.02 4.82 -1.28
C LEU A 263 -17.84 4.58 0.22
N ASN A 264 -16.75 5.06 0.82
CA ASN A 264 -16.56 4.92 2.27
C ASN A 264 -17.56 5.79 3.05
N GLN A 265 -17.84 7.02 2.61
CA GLN A 265 -18.89 7.83 3.21
C GLN A 265 -20.27 7.16 3.08
N CYS A 266 -20.58 6.54 1.94
CA CYS A 266 -21.81 5.77 1.75
C CYS A 266 -21.93 4.64 2.78
N LEU A 267 -20.83 3.96 3.10
CA LEU A 267 -20.81 2.87 4.08
C LEU A 267 -20.98 3.38 5.53
N ASP A 268 -20.50 4.57 5.85
CA ASP A 268 -20.57 5.15 7.20
C ASP A 268 -21.83 5.97 7.45
N HIS A 269 -22.60 6.31 6.42
CA HIS A 269 -23.81 7.10 6.57
C HIS A 269 -25.05 6.23 6.90
N ASN A 270 -25.97 6.76 7.71
CA ASN A 270 -27.17 6.04 8.15
C ASN A 270 -28.42 6.39 7.32
N ASN A 271 -28.44 7.56 6.67
CA ASN A 271 -29.57 7.98 5.86
C ASN A 271 -29.52 7.31 4.48
N SER A 272 -30.49 6.43 4.19
CA SER A 272 -30.55 5.66 2.95
C SER A 272 -30.51 6.52 1.67
N SER A 273 -31.21 7.65 1.64
CA SER A 273 -31.22 8.56 0.48
C SER A 273 -29.83 9.15 0.25
N GLU A 274 -29.19 9.59 1.32
CA GLU A 274 -27.86 10.20 1.25
C GLU A 274 -26.76 9.17 0.94
N CYS A 275 -26.87 7.95 1.49
CA CYS A 275 -26.03 6.81 1.10
C CYS A 275 -26.06 6.58 -0.41
N TYR A 276 -27.27 6.49 -0.99
CA TYR A 276 -27.41 6.26 -2.42
C TYR A 276 -26.84 7.41 -3.26
N LYS A 277 -27.05 8.67 -2.86
CA LYS A 277 -26.43 9.82 -3.56
C LYS A 277 -24.90 9.74 -3.56
N LEU A 278 -24.29 9.31 -2.46
CA LEU A 278 -22.84 9.11 -2.38
C LEU A 278 -22.38 7.97 -3.28
N PHE A 279 -23.10 6.85 -3.28
CA PHE A 279 -22.84 5.74 -4.21
C PHE A 279 -22.91 6.20 -5.67
N ASP A 280 -23.96 6.93 -6.06
CA ASP A 280 -24.17 7.41 -7.41
C ASP A 280 -23.05 8.36 -7.87
N LYS A 281 -22.63 9.29 -7.00
CA LYS A 281 -21.45 10.14 -7.24
C LYS A 281 -20.18 9.33 -7.47
N ALA A 282 -19.95 8.27 -6.69
CA ALA A 282 -18.81 7.39 -6.89
C ALA A 282 -18.89 6.66 -8.22
N HIS A 283 -20.05 6.09 -8.54
CA HIS A 283 -20.28 5.36 -9.78
C HIS A 283 -20.06 6.23 -11.02
N ALA A 284 -20.55 7.47 -10.99
CA ALA A 284 -20.40 8.43 -12.08
C ALA A 284 -18.93 8.75 -12.40
N LEU A 285 -18.05 8.73 -11.41
CA LEU A 285 -16.60 8.85 -11.59
C LEU A 285 -16.01 7.55 -12.14
N LEU A 286 -16.30 6.41 -11.49
CA LEU A 286 -15.71 5.12 -11.85
C LEU A 286 -16.01 4.71 -13.29
N VAL A 287 -17.23 4.96 -13.78
CA VAL A 287 -17.62 4.60 -15.16
C VAL A 287 -16.77 5.31 -16.22
N LYS A 288 -16.28 6.52 -15.93
CA LYS A 288 -15.48 7.34 -16.85
C LYS A 288 -13.99 6.99 -16.82
N LEU A 289 -13.53 6.34 -15.75
CA LEU A 289 -12.14 5.92 -15.62
C LEU A 289 -11.79 4.81 -16.62
N PRO A 290 -10.51 4.74 -17.05
CA PRO A 290 -10.01 3.63 -17.86
C PRO A 290 -10.31 2.26 -17.21
N ASN A 291 -10.54 1.25 -18.06
CA ASN A 291 -10.83 -0.12 -17.62
C ASN A 291 -9.55 -0.84 -17.17
N GLU A 292 -9.05 -0.44 -16.00
CA GLU A 292 -7.84 -0.97 -15.39
C GLU A 292 -8.04 -1.33 -13.91
N GLY A 293 -7.11 -2.10 -13.34
CA GLY A 293 -7.25 -2.64 -11.98
C GLY A 293 -7.49 -1.60 -10.87
N ARG A 294 -7.04 -0.34 -11.02
CA ARG A 294 -7.25 0.73 -10.02
C ARG A 294 -8.72 1.07 -9.82
N LYS A 295 -9.48 1.17 -10.93
CA LYS A 295 -10.92 1.37 -10.95
C LYS A 295 -11.62 0.20 -10.27
N PHE A 296 -11.34 -1.03 -10.75
CA PHE A 296 -12.01 -2.23 -10.26
C PHE A 296 -11.69 -2.57 -8.81
N ARG A 297 -10.52 -2.18 -8.30
CA ARG A 297 -10.24 -2.22 -6.86
C ARG A 297 -11.26 -1.42 -6.04
N GLN A 298 -11.75 -0.28 -6.53
CA GLN A 298 -12.80 0.48 -5.83
C GLN A 298 -14.17 -0.15 -6.02
N VAL A 299 -14.42 -0.76 -7.19
CA VAL A 299 -15.67 -1.49 -7.48
C VAL A 299 -15.90 -2.63 -6.50
N LEU A 300 -14.86 -3.25 -5.93
CA LEU A 300 -15.01 -4.24 -4.86
C LEU A 300 -15.80 -3.72 -3.63
N LEU A 301 -15.83 -2.41 -3.39
CA LEU A 301 -16.66 -1.82 -2.33
C LEU A 301 -18.16 -1.91 -2.63
N TYR A 302 -18.56 -2.15 -3.89
CA TYR A 302 -19.98 -2.32 -4.26
C TYR A 302 -20.59 -3.51 -3.53
N LYS A 303 -19.82 -4.59 -3.32
CA LYS A 303 -20.26 -5.74 -2.53
C LYS A 303 -20.60 -5.33 -1.09
N LYS A 304 -19.74 -4.53 -0.45
CA LYS A 304 -20.02 -4.00 0.89
C LYS A 304 -21.25 -3.09 0.92
N VAL A 305 -21.42 -2.24 -0.10
CA VAL A 305 -22.61 -1.38 -0.21
C VAL A 305 -23.87 -2.24 -0.40
N PHE A 306 -23.79 -3.29 -1.20
CA PHE A 306 -24.87 -4.25 -1.40
C PHE A 306 -25.25 -4.92 -0.07
N ASP A 307 -24.29 -5.56 0.58
CA ASP A 307 -24.53 -6.34 1.80
C ASP A 307 -25.05 -5.47 2.96
N LEU A 308 -24.59 -4.21 3.07
CA LEU A 308 -24.88 -3.35 4.24
C LEU A 308 -25.96 -2.29 4.01
N LYS A 309 -26.16 -1.82 2.77
CA LYS A 309 -27.00 -0.63 2.50
C LYS A 309 -28.14 -0.90 1.54
N TYR A 310 -27.98 -1.81 0.58
CA TYR A 310 -28.92 -2.01 -0.52
C TYR A 310 -30.36 -2.28 -0.06
N GLN A 311 -30.56 -3.08 0.99
CA GLN A 311 -31.91 -3.42 1.44
C GLN A 311 -32.73 -2.20 1.87
N ASN A 312 -32.06 -1.15 2.36
CA ASN A 312 -32.69 0.09 2.79
C ASN A 312 -32.96 1.08 1.64
N PHE A 313 -32.47 0.81 0.43
CA PHE A 313 -32.66 1.69 -0.72
C PHE A 313 -34.13 1.68 -1.19
N SER A 314 -34.57 2.82 -1.72
CA SER A 314 -35.88 2.93 -2.38
C SER A 314 -35.94 2.00 -3.60
N LYS A 315 -37.14 1.65 -4.05
CA LYS A 315 -37.32 0.80 -5.25
C LYS A 315 -36.57 1.35 -6.47
N LYS A 316 -36.65 2.66 -6.70
CA LYS A 316 -35.90 3.35 -7.76
C LYS A 316 -34.38 3.18 -7.58
N ASN A 317 -33.88 3.48 -6.39
CA ASN A 317 -32.45 3.41 -6.09
C ASN A 317 -31.92 1.96 -6.19
N LYS A 318 -32.72 0.95 -5.84
CA LYS A 318 -32.37 -0.47 -6.05
C LYS A 318 -32.21 -0.79 -7.54
N THR A 319 -33.14 -0.33 -8.38
CA THR A 319 -33.05 -0.48 -9.84
C THR A 319 -31.82 0.22 -10.40
N ASP A 320 -31.57 1.46 -10.00
CA ASP A 320 -30.43 2.24 -10.50
C ASP A 320 -29.09 1.63 -10.03
N PHE A 321 -29.01 1.12 -8.80
CA PHE A 321 -27.85 0.36 -8.29
C PHE A 321 -27.57 -0.90 -9.13
N GLU A 322 -28.60 -1.67 -9.48
CA GLU A 322 -28.45 -2.85 -10.33
C GLU A 322 -27.91 -2.46 -11.73
N GLN A 323 -28.42 -1.38 -12.32
CA GLN A 323 -27.91 -0.86 -13.60
C GLN A 323 -26.45 -0.44 -13.50
N ALA A 324 -26.06 0.19 -12.39
CA ALA A 324 -24.67 0.54 -12.12
C ALA A 324 -23.76 -0.70 -12.07
N CYS A 325 -24.21 -1.77 -11.41
CA CYS A 325 -23.50 -3.05 -11.38
C CYS A 325 -23.35 -3.67 -12.78
N LYS A 326 -24.43 -3.74 -13.57
CA LYS A 326 -24.40 -4.27 -14.95
C LYS A 326 -23.41 -3.50 -15.82
N LYS A 327 -23.45 -2.18 -15.76
CA LYS A 327 -22.56 -1.32 -16.55
C LYS A 327 -21.09 -1.54 -16.24
N LEU A 328 -20.73 -1.67 -14.96
CA LEU A 328 -19.35 -1.94 -14.58
C LEU A 328 -18.94 -3.38 -14.89
N LEU A 329 -19.87 -4.35 -14.84
CA LEU A 329 -19.62 -5.72 -15.26
C LEU A 329 -19.34 -5.80 -16.77
N ASP A 330 -20.07 -5.05 -17.58
CA ASP A 330 -19.75 -4.99 -19.01
C ASP A 330 -18.36 -4.40 -19.27
N GLN A 331 -17.89 -3.49 -18.41
CA GLN A 331 -16.55 -2.91 -18.49
C GLN A 331 -15.42 -3.81 -17.95
N THR A 332 -15.73 -4.94 -17.28
CA THR A 332 -14.70 -5.95 -16.93
C THR A 332 -14.32 -6.81 -18.13
N LYS A 333 -15.21 -6.91 -19.14
CA LYS A 333 -14.97 -7.65 -20.37
C LYS A 333 -13.84 -6.96 -21.15
N PRO A 334 -12.79 -7.68 -21.56
CA PRO A 334 -11.60 -7.06 -22.11
C PRO A 334 -11.83 -6.55 -23.54
N ASP A 335 -11.73 -5.24 -23.74
CA ASP A 335 -11.40 -4.68 -25.06
C ASP A 335 -9.91 -4.83 -25.39
N ASN A 336 -9.06 -5.07 -24.37
CA ASN A 336 -7.63 -5.33 -24.51
C ASN A 336 -7.18 -6.34 -23.45
N VAL A 337 -6.47 -7.38 -23.90
CA VAL A 337 -5.96 -8.47 -23.06
C VAL A 337 -4.88 -7.92 -22.12
N TYR A 338 -5.25 -7.54 -20.91
CA TYR A 338 -4.27 -7.36 -19.84
C TYR A 338 -3.74 -8.75 -19.45
N PRO A 339 -2.42 -8.96 -19.37
CA PRO A 339 -1.90 -10.23 -18.90
C PRO A 339 -2.44 -10.51 -17.49
N ILE A 340 -3.22 -11.59 -17.39
CA ILE A 340 -3.97 -12.08 -16.21
C ILE A 340 -3.06 -12.21 -14.96
N ASN A 341 -1.74 -12.27 -15.16
CA ASN A 341 -0.74 -12.46 -14.12
C ASN A 341 -0.25 -11.19 -13.39
N THR A 342 -0.81 -10.02 -13.68
CA THR A 342 -0.50 -8.79 -12.94
C THR A 342 -1.45 -8.59 -11.76
N ASN A 343 -0.98 -7.94 -10.68
CA ASN A 343 -1.85 -7.57 -9.55
C ASN A 343 -3.07 -6.74 -10.00
N MET A 344 -2.96 -6.04 -11.14
CA MET A 344 -4.05 -5.26 -11.73
C MET A 344 -5.11 -6.13 -12.40
N GLY A 345 -4.72 -7.21 -13.09
CA GLY A 345 -5.67 -8.17 -13.68
C GLY A 345 -6.54 -8.86 -12.62
N ARG A 346 -5.96 -9.22 -11.48
CA ARG A 346 -6.70 -9.84 -10.37
C ARG A 346 -7.83 -8.97 -9.80
N PHE A 347 -7.64 -7.64 -9.72
CA PHE A 347 -8.72 -6.75 -9.27
C PHE A 347 -9.90 -6.73 -10.23
N ILE A 348 -9.67 -6.93 -11.53
CA ILE A 348 -10.74 -7.00 -12.53
C ILE A 348 -11.52 -8.29 -12.32
N THR A 349 -10.84 -9.44 -12.24
CA THR A 349 -11.48 -10.74 -12.01
C THR A 349 -12.28 -10.77 -10.70
N SER A 350 -11.71 -10.29 -9.59
CA SER A 350 -12.44 -10.26 -8.32
C SER A 350 -13.63 -9.30 -8.35
N ALA A 351 -13.55 -8.18 -9.09
CA ALA A 351 -14.69 -7.28 -9.24
C ALA A 351 -15.78 -7.90 -10.11
N GLU A 352 -15.41 -8.62 -11.17
CA GLU A 352 -16.33 -9.39 -12.01
C GLU A 352 -17.10 -10.44 -11.18
N GLU A 353 -16.39 -11.26 -10.41
CA GLU A 353 -16.99 -12.26 -9.51
C GLU A 353 -17.98 -11.59 -8.53
N ALA A 354 -17.57 -10.51 -7.87
CA ALA A 354 -18.40 -9.79 -6.92
C ALA A 354 -19.66 -9.17 -7.58
N LEU A 355 -19.54 -8.63 -8.79
CA LEU A 355 -20.67 -8.05 -9.52
C LEU A 355 -21.65 -9.13 -9.99
N ILE A 356 -21.15 -10.27 -10.46
CA ILE A 356 -21.99 -11.43 -10.84
C ILE A 356 -22.76 -11.93 -9.62
N GLU A 357 -22.09 -12.09 -8.47
CA GLU A 357 -22.74 -12.51 -7.23
C GLU A 357 -23.90 -11.59 -6.86
N ILE A 358 -23.65 -10.26 -6.82
CA ILE A 358 -24.67 -9.25 -6.52
C ILE A 358 -25.89 -9.39 -7.45
N LEU A 359 -25.65 -9.45 -8.77
CA LEU A 359 -26.73 -9.49 -9.76
C LEU A 359 -27.54 -10.78 -9.65
N ASN A 360 -26.90 -11.92 -9.43
CA ASN A 360 -27.58 -13.20 -9.22
C ASN A 360 -28.45 -13.16 -7.96
N THR A 361 -27.96 -12.60 -6.85
CA THR A 361 -28.77 -12.43 -5.63
C THR A 361 -29.99 -11.54 -5.87
N ILE A 362 -29.83 -10.42 -6.55
CA ILE A 362 -30.96 -9.52 -6.89
C ILE A 362 -31.99 -10.22 -7.78
N MET A 363 -31.55 -11.08 -8.70
CA MET A 363 -32.46 -11.86 -9.55
C MET A 363 -33.25 -12.91 -8.75
N LEU A 364 -32.59 -13.62 -7.82
CA LEU A 364 -33.23 -14.62 -6.97
C LEU A 364 -34.26 -14.00 -6.01
N GLU A 365 -34.04 -12.78 -5.52
CA GLU A 365 -35.03 -12.07 -4.68
C GLU A 365 -36.28 -11.61 -5.46
N ARG A 366 -36.26 -11.66 -6.80
CA ARG A 366 -37.38 -11.27 -7.66
C ARG A 366 -38.26 -12.43 -8.11
N THR A 367 -37.70 -13.64 -8.12
CA THR A 367 -38.41 -14.91 -8.37
C THR A 367 -39.04 -15.43 -7.10
#